data_AF-A0A0D6TE86-F1
#
_entry.id   AF-A0A0D6TE86-F1
#
_cell.length_a   1.000
_cell.length_b   1.000
_cell.length_c   1.000
_cell.angle_alpha   90.00
_cell.angle_beta   90.00
_cell.angle_gamma   90.00
#
_symmetry.space_group_name_H-M   'P 1'
#
loop_
_entity.id
_entity.type
_entity.pdbx_description
1 polymer ?
#
loop_
_entity_poly.entity_id
_entity_poly.type
_entity_poly.pdbx_seq_one_letter_code
_entity_poly.pdbx_strand_id
1 'polypeptide(L)'
;MTANQDFSIIKMVVIDAAVNMQGNRLLAAFDMAMNGMKVRGCVLTEKADGVVKAKGPIGKTHRGVDISVTFDDPAMARAVTRKAALAYCTLTGREVADE
;
A
#
# COMPACT_ATOMS: atom_id res chain seq x y z
N MET A 1 16.65 11.85 14.39
CA MET A 1 15.53 12.74 14.02
C MET A 1 14.49 11.89 13.32
N THR A 2 13.38 11.56 13.98
CA THR A 2 12.22 10.96 13.31
C THR A 2 11.58 12.04 12.46
N ALA A 3 11.72 11.95 11.14
CA ALA A 3 10.96 12.79 10.23
C ALA A 3 9.48 12.55 10.54
N ASN A 4 8.76 13.58 10.97
CA ASN A 4 7.30 13.56 10.95
C ASN A 4 6.91 13.33 9.50
N GLN A 5 6.52 12.11 9.18
CA GLN A 5 6.02 11.80 7.86
C GLN A 5 4.57 12.28 7.83
N ASP A 6 4.38 13.50 7.34
CA ASP A 6 3.09 14.16 7.18
C ASP A 6 2.29 13.50 6.03
N PHE A 7 1.92 12.24 6.23
CA PHE A 7 0.95 11.54 5.39
C PHE A 7 -0.11 10.82 6.21
N SER A 8 -1.30 10.68 5.64
CA SER A 8 -2.42 9.95 6.22
C SER A 8 -3.00 8.97 5.21
N ILE A 9 -3.49 7.83 5.70
CA ILE A 9 -4.36 6.96 4.92
C ILE A 9 -5.78 7.46 5.17
N ILE A 10 -6.45 7.94 4.12
CA ILE A 10 -7.74 8.62 4.23
C ILE A 10 -8.92 7.69 3.96
N LYS A 11 -8.68 6.57 3.26
CA LYS A 11 -9.66 5.55 2.96
C LYS A 11 -8.95 4.22 2.78
N MET A 12 -9.51 3.15 3.32
CA MET A 12 -9.09 1.78 3.07
C MET A 12 -10.30 0.92 2.72
N VAL A 13 -10.14 0.08 1.70
CA VAL A 13 -11.09 -0.94 1.30
C VAL A 13 -10.39 -2.28 1.42
N VAL A 14 -10.89 -3.12 2.33
CA VAL A 14 -10.42 -4.50 2.50
C VAL A 14 -10.89 -5.32 1.29
N ILE A 15 -9.99 -6.10 0.72
CA ILE A 15 -10.25 -6.98 -0.44
C ILE A 15 -10.05 -8.44 -0.03
N ASP A 16 -8.92 -8.75 0.61
CA ASP A 16 -8.50 -10.09 1.01
C ASP A 16 -8.67 -11.16 -0.09
N ALA A 17 -8.06 -10.89 -1.24
CA ALA A 17 -8.16 -11.75 -2.41
C ALA A 17 -7.46 -13.10 -2.19
N ALA A 18 -7.90 -14.10 -2.95
CA ALA A 18 -7.21 -15.37 -3.06
C ALA A 18 -5.77 -15.19 -3.59
N VAL A 19 -4.91 -16.16 -3.25
CA VAL A 19 -3.53 -16.23 -3.73
C VAL A 19 -3.51 -16.35 -5.25
N ASN A 20 -2.68 -15.53 -5.91
CA ASN A 20 -2.47 -15.60 -7.35
C ASN A 20 -1.46 -16.69 -7.75
N MET A 21 -1.24 -16.89 -9.05
CA MET A 21 -0.30 -17.90 -9.57
C MET A 21 1.17 -17.70 -9.12
N GLN A 22 1.52 -16.54 -8.55
CA GLN A 22 2.86 -16.23 -8.04
C GLN A 22 2.96 -16.31 -6.51
N GLY A 23 1.90 -16.76 -5.83
CA GLY A 23 1.89 -16.84 -4.36
C GLY A 23 1.54 -15.52 -3.66
N ASN A 24 1.20 -14.45 -4.39
CA ASN A 24 0.90 -13.15 -3.80
C ASN A 24 -0.62 -12.98 -3.56
N ARG A 25 -1.00 -12.23 -2.52
CA ARG A 25 -2.39 -11.83 -2.25
C ARG A 25 -2.57 -10.31 -2.31
N LEU A 26 -3.71 -9.86 -2.81
CA LEU A 26 -4.14 -8.47 -2.70
C LEU A 26 -5.00 -8.33 -1.44
N LEU A 27 -4.46 -7.65 -0.42
CA LEU A 27 -5.13 -7.54 0.88
C LEU A 27 -6.12 -6.36 0.92
N ALA A 28 -5.70 -5.19 0.43
CA ALA A 28 -6.51 -3.99 0.47
C ALA A 28 -6.11 -2.98 -0.60
N ALA A 29 -7.04 -2.07 -0.92
CA ALA A 29 -6.77 -0.84 -1.65
C ALA A 29 -6.96 0.36 -0.71
N PHE A 30 -6.15 1.39 -0.86
CA PHE A 30 -6.23 2.58 0.00
C PHE A 30 -5.82 3.85 -0.73
N ASP A 31 -6.31 4.98 -0.21
CA ASP A 31 -5.93 6.31 -0.66
C ASP A 31 -5.10 6.98 0.44
N MET A 32 -4.09 7.75 0.04
CA MET A 32 -3.26 8.53 0.95
C MET A 32 -3.29 10.02 0.62
N ALA A 33 -3.09 10.85 1.64
CA ALA A 33 -2.82 12.27 1.51
C ALA A 33 -1.44 12.60 2.09
N MET A 34 -0.66 13.44 1.40
CA MET A 34 0.66 13.89 1.83
C MET A 34 0.94 15.27 1.22
N ASN A 35 1.37 16.25 2.03
CA ASN A 35 1.72 17.61 1.56
C ASN A 35 0.65 18.25 0.66
N GLY A 36 -0.64 18.08 1.00
CA GLY A 36 -1.77 18.57 0.20
C GLY A 36 -2.07 17.76 -1.07
N MET A 37 -1.23 16.80 -1.44
CA MET A 37 -1.48 15.87 -2.55
C MET A 37 -2.31 14.67 -2.08
N LYS A 38 -3.11 14.11 -3.00
CA LYS A 38 -3.84 12.85 -2.78
C LYS A 38 -3.35 11.82 -3.79
N VAL A 39 -2.85 10.70 -3.30
CA VAL A 39 -2.51 9.53 -4.13
C VAL A 39 -3.61 8.52 -3.95
N ARG A 40 -4.33 8.22 -5.03
CA ARG A 40 -5.47 7.30 -5.02
C ARG A 40 -5.12 5.96 -5.63
N GLY A 41 -5.70 4.89 -5.09
CA GLY A 41 -5.51 3.54 -5.62
C GLY A 41 -4.16 2.91 -5.28
N CYS A 42 -3.59 3.25 -4.11
CA CYS A 42 -2.50 2.45 -3.55
C CYS A 42 -3.04 1.07 -3.14
N VAL A 43 -2.16 0.07 -3.09
CA VAL A 43 -2.53 -1.30 -2.73
C VAL A 43 -1.60 -1.86 -1.66
N LEU A 44 -2.17 -2.69 -0.78
CA LEU A 44 -1.43 -3.52 0.17
C LEU A 44 -1.45 -4.96 -0.34
N THR A 45 -0.27 -5.52 -0.58
CA THR A 45 -0.13 -6.91 -1.07
C THR A 45 0.70 -7.74 -0.11
N GLU A 46 0.29 -8.97 0.14
CA GLU A 46 1.09 -10.00 0.81
C GLU A 46 1.86 -10.78 -0.24
N LYS A 47 3.17 -10.94 -0.04
CA LYS A 47 4.00 -11.77 -0.91
C LYS A 47 3.95 -13.24 -0.50
N ALA A 48 4.49 -14.11 -1.35
CA ALA A 48 4.60 -15.55 -1.07
C ALA A 48 5.40 -15.89 0.21
N ASP A 49 6.29 -15.00 0.65
CA ASP A 49 7.04 -15.10 1.90
C ASP A 49 6.23 -14.65 3.15
N GLY A 50 4.99 -14.21 2.96
CA GLY A 50 4.12 -13.71 4.03
C GLY A 50 4.33 -12.23 4.38
N VAL A 51 5.31 -11.56 3.74
CA VAL A 51 5.60 -10.15 4.03
C VAL A 51 4.68 -9.24 3.22
N VAL A 52 4.05 -8.28 3.89
CA VAL A 52 3.19 -7.29 3.25
C VAL A 52 4.00 -6.10 2.73
N LYS A 53 3.54 -5.53 1.62
CA LYS A 53 4.13 -4.35 1.01
C LYS A 53 3.06 -3.43 0.46
N ALA A 54 3.16 -2.14 0.78
CA ALA A 54 2.39 -1.11 0.11
C ALA A 54 3.01 -0.74 -1.24
N LYS A 55 2.16 -0.53 -2.25
CA LYS A 55 2.55 -0.06 -3.58
C LYS A 55 1.68 1.11 -3.99
N GLY A 56 2.29 2.09 -4.67
CA GLY A 56 1.53 3.17 -5.30
C GLY A 56 0.73 2.67 -6.51
N PRO A 57 -0.20 3.50 -7.01
CA PRO A 57 -0.99 3.16 -8.18
C PRO A 57 -0.10 2.97 -9.42
N ILE A 58 -0.52 2.02 -10.26
CA ILE A 58 0.04 1.76 -11.58
C ILE A 58 -1.12 1.81 -12.56
N GLY A 59 -0.91 2.40 -13.73
CA GLY A 59 -1.94 2.52 -14.75
C GLY A 59 -1.38 2.88 -16.11
N LYS A 60 -2.27 3.30 -17.00
CA LYS A 60 -1.93 3.76 -18.34
C LYS A 60 -2.59 5.09 -18.63
N THR A 61 -1.89 5.94 -19.38
CA THR A 61 -2.48 7.15 -19.95
C THR A 61 -3.50 6.80 -21.04
N HIS A 62 -4.29 7.79 -21.48
CA HIS A 62 -5.20 7.63 -22.63
C HIS A 62 -4.49 7.18 -23.92
N ARG A 63 -3.16 7.34 -24.02
CA ARG A 63 -2.34 6.90 -25.15
C ARG A 63 -1.70 5.53 -24.94
N GLY A 64 -2.02 4.85 -23.85
CA GLY A 64 -1.46 3.54 -23.51
C GLY A 64 -0.05 3.57 -22.88
N VAL A 65 0.51 4.75 -22.61
CA VAL A 65 1.81 4.89 -21.93
C VAL A 65 1.65 4.53 -20.45
N ASP A 66 2.53 3.69 -19.93
CA ASP A 66 2.52 3.28 -18.52
C ASP A 66 2.84 4.46 -17.59
N ILE A 67 2.11 4.52 -16.48
CA ILE A 67 2.34 5.46 -15.38
C ILE A 67 2.39 4.68 -14.07
N SER A 68 3.31 5.07 -13.19
CA SER A 68 3.42 4.46 -11.88
C SER A 68 3.84 5.49 -10.84
N VAL A 69 3.42 5.28 -9.60
CA VAL A 69 3.87 6.04 -8.44
C VAL A 69 4.69 5.11 -7.56
N THR A 70 5.93 5.50 -7.28
CA THR A 70 6.85 4.78 -6.41
C THR A 70 7.20 5.60 -5.18
N PHE A 71 7.55 4.92 -4.09
CA PHE A 71 8.15 5.53 -2.91
C PHE A 71 9.65 5.27 -2.98
N ASP A 72 10.41 6.26 -3.43
CA ASP A 72 11.84 6.09 -3.71
C ASP A 72 12.67 6.02 -2.42
N ASP A 73 12.27 6.76 -1.39
CA ASP A 73 12.86 6.66 -0.06
C ASP A 73 12.40 5.35 0.64
N PRO A 74 13.33 4.43 0.95
CA PRO A 74 13.00 3.19 1.66
C PRO A 74 12.33 3.43 3.03
N ALA A 75 12.69 4.51 3.73
CA ALA A 75 12.08 4.84 5.02
C ALA A 75 10.62 5.25 4.87
N MET A 76 10.30 6.01 3.81
CA MET A 76 8.92 6.33 3.45
C MET A 76 8.15 5.06 3.05
N ALA A 77 8.72 4.22 2.20
CA ALA A 77 8.08 2.98 1.74
C ALA A 77 7.72 2.04 2.91
N ARG A 78 8.64 1.89 3.88
CA ARG A 78 8.42 1.10 5.09
C ARG A 78 7.30 1.69 5.95
N ALA A 79 7.33 3.00 6.19
CA ALA A 79 6.34 3.60 7.05
C ALA A 79 4.93 3.62 6.45
N VAL A 80 4.82 3.82 5.13
CA VAL A 80 3.55 3.67 4.41
C VAL A 80 3.04 2.24 4.54
N THR A 81 3.92 1.26 4.36
CA THR A 81 3.59 -0.17 4.53
C THR A 81 3.10 -0.46 5.94
N ARG A 82 3.82 -0.02 6.98
CA ARG A 82 3.44 -0.19 8.38
C ARG A 82 2.09 0.45 8.69
N LYS A 83 1.87 1.68 8.25
CA LYS A 83 0.60 2.38 8.50
C LYS A 83 -0.58 1.69 7.79
N ALA A 84 -0.37 1.19 6.57
CA ALA A 84 -1.37 0.43 5.84
C ALA A 84 -1.62 -0.95 6.47
N ALA A 85 -0.57 -1.67 6.89
CA ALA A 85 -0.68 -2.93 7.60
C ALA A 85 -1.48 -2.77 8.89
N LEU A 86 -1.15 -1.79 9.72
CA LEU A 86 -1.88 -1.49 10.96
C LEU A 86 -3.36 -1.18 10.70
N ALA A 87 -3.67 -0.37 9.68
CA ALA A 87 -5.05 -0.07 9.32
C ALA A 87 -5.81 -1.33 8.86
N TYR A 88 -5.16 -2.18 8.06
CA TYR A 88 -5.73 -3.46 7.62
C TYR A 88 -5.97 -4.41 8.80
N CYS A 89 -4.98 -4.59 9.68
CA CYS A 89 -5.12 -5.40 10.90
C CYS A 89 -6.27 -4.89 11.77
N THR A 90 -6.40 -3.57 11.94
CA THR A 90 -7.48 -2.95 12.72
C THR A 90 -8.86 -3.26 12.13
N LEU A 91 -8.98 -3.28 10.80
CA LEU A 91 -10.27 -3.52 10.12
C LEU A 91 -10.64 -5.00 10.01
N THR A 92 -9.66 -5.91 10.06
CA THR A 92 -9.87 -7.34 9.79
C THR A 92 -9.64 -8.25 10.98
N GLY A 93 -8.89 -7.80 11.99
CA GLY A 93 -8.40 -8.63 13.09
C GLY A 93 -7.27 -9.59 12.68
N ARG A 94 -6.79 -9.57 11.43
CA ARG A 94 -5.73 -10.44 10.93
C ARG A 94 -4.37 -9.78 11.12
N GLU A 95 -3.46 -10.45 11.82
CA GLU A 95 -2.06 -10.02 11.91
C GLU A 95 -1.30 -10.31 10.61
N VAL A 96 -0.45 -9.36 10.20
CA VAL A 96 0.39 -9.49 9.01
C VAL A 96 1.80 -8.99 9.33
N ALA A 97 2.82 -9.62 8.73
CA ALA A 97 4.22 -9.22 8.89
C ALA A 97 4.57 -8.12 7.86
N ASP A 98 5.13 -6.99 8.30
CA ASP A 98 5.54 -5.86 7.45
C ASP A 98 7.07 -5.74 7.27
N GLU A 99 7.85 -6.66 7.86
CA GLU A 99 9.32 -6.78 7.78
C GLU A 99 9.78 -8.23 7.67
#